data_AF-A0A816IIV1-F1
#
_entry.id   AF-A0A816IIV1-F1
#
_cell.length_a   1.000
_cell.length_b   1.000
_cell.length_c   1.000
_cell.angle_alpha   90.00
_cell.angle_beta   90.00
_cell.angle_gamma   90.00
#
_symmetry.space_group_name_H-M   'P 1'
#
loop_
_entity.id
_entity.type
_entity.pdbx_description
1 polymer ?
#
loop_
_entity_poly.entity_id
_entity_poly.type
_entity_poly.pdbx_seq_one_letter_code
_entity_poly.pdbx_strand_id
1 'polypeptide(L)'
;MRKTVTPSSVIYDPLAPVDPVLLEKLMQHIKEIPPKPPAPADKPAVLSADHEGDFYSILIHERPWPEKEYGGVFDNWYEDVDHLYGCLQTGGNHWVAYHVDLKKEKIDCYDPIFGDVTPGTPSKKKFSFRRRSKRCTPQNTQIGDCGVYSLKFVECLALGVAFDGINDKIFKVYG
;
A
#
# COMPACT_ATOMS: atom_id res chain seq x y z
N MET A 1 -12.65 2.42 21.74
CA MET A 1 -11.28 1.96 22.07
C MET A 1 -11.35 0.57 22.67
N ARG A 2 -10.59 -0.40 22.15
CA ARG A 2 -10.45 -1.73 22.77
C ARG A 2 -9.81 -1.55 24.15
N LYS A 3 -10.41 -2.14 25.20
CA LYS A 3 -10.09 -1.87 26.61
C LYS A 3 -8.68 -2.31 27.07
N THR A 4 -7.86 -2.89 26.19
CA THR A 4 -6.59 -3.54 26.54
C THR A 4 -5.37 -3.02 25.78
N VAL A 5 -5.54 -2.03 24.89
CA VAL A 5 -4.41 -1.46 24.14
C VAL A 5 -4.18 -0.03 24.63
N THR A 6 -3.02 0.19 25.27
CA THR A 6 -2.54 1.54 25.60
C THR A 6 -1.71 2.03 24.41
N PRO A 7 -2.13 3.08 23.69
CA PRO A 7 -1.32 3.63 22.61
C PRO A 7 0.02 4.13 23.14
N SER A 8 1.07 4.00 22.33
CA SER A 8 2.34 4.66 22.63
C SER A 8 2.11 6.17 22.75
N SER A 9 2.73 6.80 23.76
CA SER A 9 2.70 8.26 23.94
C SER A 9 3.75 8.98 23.08
N VAL A 10 4.58 8.25 22.33
CA VAL A 10 5.59 8.82 21.43
C VAL A 10 4.89 9.43 20.22
N ILE A 11 5.18 10.70 19.93
CA ILE A 11 4.71 11.37 18.70
C ILE A 11 5.42 10.71 17.52
N TYR A 12 4.66 10.00 16.71
CA TYR A 12 5.14 9.38 15.48
C TYR A 12 5.08 10.38 14.32
N ASP A 13 6.24 10.69 13.74
CA ASP A 13 6.34 11.45 12.50
C ASP A 13 6.53 10.47 11.33
N PRO A 14 5.53 10.31 10.43
CA PRO A 14 5.61 9.37 9.31
C PRO A 14 6.66 9.75 8.26
N LEU A 15 7.23 10.96 8.33
CA LEU A 15 8.25 11.48 7.42
C LEU A 15 9.62 11.68 8.09
N ALA A 16 9.76 11.25 9.36
CA ALA A 16 11.05 11.30 10.03
C ALA A 16 12.10 10.47 9.27
N PRO A 17 13.37 10.93 9.21
CA PRO A 17 14.43 10.15 8.60
C PRO A 17 14.61 8.82 9.34
N VAL A 18 14.85 7.75 8.57
CA VAL A 18 15.15 6.43 9.14
C VAL A 18 16.53 6.49 9.80
N ASP A 19 16.66 5.86 10.97
CA ASP A 19 17.94 5.65 11.62
C ASP A 19 18.88 4.89 10.66
N PRO A 20 20.06 5.45 10.30
CA PRO A 20 20.98 4.83 9.36
C PRO A 20 21.41 3.41 9.73
N VAL A 21 21.53 3.11 11.04
CA VAL A 21 21.92 1.79 11.54
C VAL A 21 20.79 0.77 11.34
N LEU A 22 19.54 1.19 11.53
CA LEU A 22 18.38 0.33 11.26
C LEU A 22 18.19 0.11 9.76
N LEU A 23 18.44 1.14 8.95
CA LEU A 23 18.42 1.04 7.49
C LEU A 23 19.46 0.03 7.01
N GLU A 24 20.70 0.12 7.50
CA GLU A 24 21.78 -0.82 7.15
C GLU A 24 21.40 -2.26 7.52
N LYS A 25 20.85 -2.48 8.72
CA LYS A 25 20.36 -3.80 9.15
C LYS A 25 19.27 -4.35 8.23
N LEU A 26 18.32 -3.52 7.81
CA LEU A 26 17.28 -3.92 6.87
C LEU A 26 17.87 -4.28 5.51
N MET A 27 18.78 -3.46 5.00
CA MET A 27 19.45 -3.72 3.72
C MET A 27 20.26 -5.02 3.76
N GLN A 28 20.93 -5.31 4.87
CA GLN A 28 21.64 -6.57 5.05
C GLN A 28 20.69 -7.77 5.08
N HIS A 29 19.56 -7.65 5.78
CA HIS A 29 18.55 -8.71 5.80
C HIS A 29 18.00 -9.01 4.41
N ILE A 30 17.69 -7.97 3.61
CA ILE A 30 17.19 -8.12 2.24
C ILE A 30 18.21 -8.85 1.35
N LYS A 31 19.51 -8.53 1.49
CA LYS A 31 20.59 -9.20 0.72
C LYS A 31 20.73 -10.69 1.02
N GLU A 32 20.33 -11.12 2.22
CA GLU A 32 20.41 -12.52 2.63
C GLU A 32 19.23 -13.36 2.12
N ILE A 33 18.19 -12.72 1.57
CA ILE A 33 17.03 -13.44 1.03
C ILE A 33 17.40 -14.00 -0.34
N PRO A 34 17.24 -15.32 -0.56
CA PRO A 34 17.53 -15.93 -1.85
C PRO A 34 16.58 -15.37 -2.93
N PRO A 35 17.08 -15.15 -4.16
CA PRO A 35 16.26 -14.64 -5.25
C PRO A 35 15.11 -15.61 -5.56
N LYS A 36 13.97 -15.07 -5.99
CA LYS A 36 12.81 -15.88 -6.38
C LYS A 36 13.22 -16.86 -7.50
N PRO A 37 12.84 -18.15 -7.41
CA PRO A 37 13.05 -19.08 -8.51
C PRO A 37 12.42 -18.53 -9.79
N PRO A 38 13.03 -18.74 -10.96
CA PRO A 38 12.46 -18.28 -12.22
C PRO A 38 11.05 -18.84 -12.40
N ALA A 39 10.15 -18.01 -12.93
CA ALA A 39 8.79 -18.43 -13.22
C ALA A 39 8.79 -19.66 -14.14
N PRO A 40 7.84 -20.61 -13.98
CA PRO A 40 7.69 -21.73 -14.90
C PRO A 40 7.56 -21.23 -16.35
N ALA A 41 8.26 -21.91 -17.27
CA ALA A 41 8.41 -21.50 -18.68
C ALA A 41 7.09 -21.28 -19.45
N ASP A 42 5.97 -21.79 -18.94
CA ASP A 42 4.65 -21.70 -19.57
C ASP A 42 3.84 -20.43 -19.23
N LYS A 43 4.36 -19.56 -18.34
CA LYS A 43 3.72 -18.26 -18.07
C LYS A 43 4.42 -17.17 -18.89
N PRO A 44 3.68 -16.35 -19.67
CA PRO A 44 4.27 -15.23 -20.39
C PRO A 44 4.98 -14.33 -19.39
N ALA A 45 6.24 -13.99 -19.68
CA ALA A 45 7.01 -13.04 -18.92
C ALA A 45 6.27 -11.70 -18.93
N VAL A 46 5.44 -11.48 -17.92
CA VAL A 46 5.02 -10.14 -17.54
C VAL A 46 6.33 -9.45 -17.21
N LEU A 47 6.64 -8.36 -17.91
CA LEU A 47 7.73 -7.46 -17.56
C LEU A 47 7.42 -6.89 -16.17
N SER A 48 7.67 -7.68 -15.12
CA SER A 48 7.57 -7.21 -13.75
C SER A 48 8.81 -6.38 -13.48
N ALA A 49 8.61 -5.24 -12.82
CA ALA A 49 9.71 -4.49 -12.25
C ALA A 49 10.32 -5.35 -11.13
N ASP A 50 11.28 -6.20 -11.51
CA ASP A 50 11.94 -7.22 -10.68
C ASP A 50 12.76 -6.62 -9.50
N HIS A 51 12.68 -5.31 -9.25
CA HIS A 51 13.32 -4.68 -8.10
C HIS A 51 12.33 -4.31 -6.98
N GLU A 52 11.07 -3.99 -7.29
CA GLU A 52 10.09 -3.53 -6.27
C GLU A 52 9.08 -4.59 -5.88
N GLY A 53 8.66 -5.42 -6.86
CA GLY A 53 7.84 -6.59 -6.58
C GLY A 53 8.55 -7.52 -5.59
N ASP A 54 9.88 -7.61 -5.69
CA ASP A 54 10.72 -8.36 -4.78
C ASP A 54 10.70 -7.78 -3.37
N PHE A 55 10.82 -6.44 -3.21
CA PHE A 55 10.71 -5.78 -1.91
C PHE A 55 9.38 -6.09 -1.20
N TYR A 56 8.25 -5.98 -1.92
CA TYR A 56 6.94 -6.30 -1.34
C TYR A 56 6.72 -7.79 -1.16
N SER A 57 7.26 -8.65 -2.02
CA SER A 57 7.15 -10.10 -1.88
C SER A 57 7.96 -10.64 -0.69
N ILE A 58 9.03 -9.95 -0.30
CA ILE A 58 9.78 -10.21 0.93
C ILE A 58 8.92 -9.91 2.16
N LEU A 59 8.30 -8.73 2.20
CA LEU A 59 7.44 -8.32 3.32
C LEU A 59 6.14 -9.14 3.39
N ILE A 60 5.62 -9.49 2.22
CA ILE A 60 4.35 -10.20 2.01
C ILE A 60 4.70 -11.53 1.34
N HIS A 61 5.46 -12.37 2.06
CA HIS A 61 5.75 -13.72 1.58
C HIS A 61 4.46 -14.40 1.11
N GLU A 62 4.50 -14.98 -0.10
CA GLU A 62 3.45 -15.87 -0.61
C GLU A 62 3.31 -17.06 0.35
N ARG A 63 2.43 -16.94 1.35
CA ARG A 63 2.07 -18.09 2.18
C ARG A 63 1.25 -19.05 1.31
N PRO A 64 1.48 -20.38 1.41
CA PRO A 64 0.56 -21.33 0.82
C PRO A 64 -0.84 -21.04 1.37
N TRP A 65 -1.71 -20.56 0.50
CA TRP A 65 -3.06 -20.15 0.85
C TRP A 65 -3.86 -21.41 1.23
N PRO A 66 -4.39 -21.52 2.45
CA PRO A 66 -5.20 -22.67 2.81
C PRO A 66 -6.53 -22.58 2.06
N GLU A 67 -6.72 -23.41 1.03
CA GLU A 67 -7.98 -23.47 0.27
C GLU A 67 -9.17 -23.97 1.11
N LYS A 68 -8.92 -24.54 2.30
CA LYS A 68 -9.91 -25.30 3.08
C LYS A 68 -10.11 -24.86 4.53
N GLU A 69 -9.33 -23.91 5.04
CA GLU A 69 -9.51 -23.34 6.39
C GLU A 69 -9.57 -21.81 6.29
N TYR A 70 -10.76 -21.29 6.01
CA TYR A 70 -11.03 -19.87 6.11
C TYR A 70 -11.08 -19.49 7.60
N GLY A 71 -9.95 -19.09 8.17
CA GLY A 71 -9.90 -18.54 9.52
C GLY A 71 -10.53 -17.14 9.57
N GLY A 72 -11.65 -17.00 10.29
CA GLY A 72 -12.09 -15.78 11.01
C GLY A 72 -12.41 -14.47 10.26
N VAL A 73 -12.02 -14.29 9.00
CA VAL A 73 -12.27 -13.02 8.25
C VAL A 73 -13.71 -12.93 7.71
N PHE A 74 -14.51 -13.98 7.88
CA PHE A 74 -15.96 -13.97 7.61
C PHE A 74 -16.82 -13.63 8.84
N ASP A 75 -16.22 -13.51 10.03
CA ASP A 75 -16.94 -13.10 11.24
C ASP A 75 -17.08 -11.58 11.22
N ASN A 76 -18.12 -11.05 10.56
CA ASN A 76 -18.73 -9.73 10.74
C ASN A 76 -17.82 -8.54 11.13
N TRP A 77 -16.53 -8.54 10.75
CA TRP A 77 -15.56 -7.57 11.24
C TRP A 77 -15.90 -6.16 10.78
N TYR A 78 -16.67 -6.06 9.69
CA TYR A 78 -17.23 -4.84 9.17
C TYR A 78 -18.28 -4.20 10.09
N GLU A 79 -18.83 -4.92 11.07
CA GLU A 79 -19.73 -4.37 12.10
C GLU A 79 -18.98 -3.48 13.11
N ASP A 80 -17.70 -3.77 13.35
CA ASP A 80 -16.86 -3.06 14.33
C ASP A 80 -15.83 -2.10 13.68
N VAL A 81 -15.86 -1.94 12.35
CA VAL A 81 -14.90 -1.12 11.59
C VAL A 81 -15.62 0.01 10.88
N ASP A 82 -15.15 1.23 11.11
CA ASP A 82 -15.67 2.44 10.44
C ASP A 82 -14.88 2.79 9.17
N HIS A 83 -13.58 2.54 9.22
CA HIS A 83 -12.63 2.92 8.20
C HIS A 83 -11.73 1.74 7.82
N LEU A 84 -11.70 1.43 6.53
CA LEU A 84 -10.76 0.48 5.95
C LEU A 84 -9.78 1.25 5.07
N TYR A 85 -8.49 1.00 5.27
CA TYR A 85 -7.42 1.52 4.42
C TYR A 85 -6.68 0.34 3.78
N GLY A 86 -6.24 0.51 2.55
CA GLY A 86 -5.42 -0.51 1.92
C GLY A 86 -4.77 -0.04 0.63
N CYS A 87 -3.87 -0.88 0.12
CA CYS A 87 -3.25 -0.72 -1.18
C CYS A 87 -3.83 -1.75 -2.16
N LEU A 88 -4.00 -1.34 -3.41
CA LEU A 88 -4.48 -2.19 -4.49
C LEU A 88 -3.50 -2.10 -5.66
N GLN A 89 -3.03 -3.26 -6.13
CA GLN A 89 -2.32 -3.36 -7.40
C GLN A 89 -3.35 -3.37 -8.55
N THR A 90 -3.12 -2.52 -9.52
CA THR A 90 -3.93 -2.33 -10.72
C THR A 90 -3.05 -2.51 -11.95
N GLY A 91 -3.56 -3.18 -12.98
CA GLY A 91 -2.80 -3.38 -14.22
C GLY A 91 -1.50 -4.21 -14.08
N GLY A 92 -1.26 -4.83 -12.93
CA GLY A 92 -0.06 -5.64 -12.65
C GLY A 92 1.21 -4.85 -12.32
N ASN A 93 1.23 -3.53 -12.53
CA ASN A 93 2.43 -2.70 -12.34
C ASN A 93 2.15 -1.34 -11.67
N HIS A 94 0.90 -1.04 -11.32
CA HIS A 94 0.53 0.25 -10.72
C HIS A 94 -0.15 0.04 -9.37
N TRP A 95 0.26 0.78 -8.34
CA TRP A 95 -0.32 0.69 -7.01
C TRP A 95 -1.08 1.97 -6.65
N VAL A 96 -2.24 1.79 -6.02
CA VAL A 96 -3.06 2.89 -5.48
C VAL A 96 -3.43 2.62 -4.03
N ALA A 97 -3.66 3.67 -3.26
CA ALA A 97 -4.25 3.57 -1.93
C ALA A 97 -5.77 3.81 -1.99
N TYR A 98 -6.53 3.11 -1.15
CA TYR A 98 -7.96 3.34 -0.99
C TYR A 98 -8.32 3.53 0.49
N HIS A 99 -9.36 4.34 0.69
CA HIS A 99 -10.02 4.55 1.98
C HIS A 99 -11.51 4.29 1.80
N VAL A 100 -12.03 3.30 2.51
CA VAL A 100 -13.46 3.03 2.62
C VAL A 100 -13.95 3.60 3.94
N ASP A 101 -14.88 4.54 3.86
CA ASP A 101 -15.68 5.03 4.97
C ASP A 101 -17.03 4.30 4.92
N LEU A 102 -17.17 3.28 5.77
CA LEU A 102 -18.35 2.41 5.78
C LEU A 102 -19.59 3.18 6.25
N LYS A 103 -19.44 4.11 7.20
CA LYS A 103 -20.52 4.96 7.71
C LYS A 103 -21.05 5.95 6.67
N LYS A 104 -20.18 6.45 5.78
CA LYS A 104 -20.55 7.39 4.71
C LYS A 104 -20.79 6.73 3.36
N GLU A 105 -20.73 5.40 3.31
CA GLU A 105 -20.80 4.63 2.06
C GLU A 105 -19.88 5.21 0.98
N LYS A 106 -18.64 5.55 1.35
CA LYS A 106 -17.71 6.29 0.48
C LYS A 106 -16.40 5.55 0.31
N ILE A 107 -15.91 5.52 -0.93
CA ILE A 107 -14.60 4.98 -1.28
C ILE A 107 -13.80 6.11 -1.94
N ASP A 108 -12.75 6.59 -1.28
CA ASP A 108 -11.77 7.51 -1.85
C ASP A 108 -10.56 6.71 -2.35
N CYS A 109 -10.19 6.89 -3.62
CA CYS A 109 -8.99 6.31 -4.23
C CYS A 109 -7.92 7.40 -4.41
N TYR A 110 -6.72 7.14 -3.90
CA TYR A 110 -5.56 8.03 -3.96
C TYR A 110 -4.53 7.43 -4.91
N ASP A 111 -4.44 8.05 -6.08
CA ASP A 111 -3.58 7.58 -7.15
C ASP A 111 -2.30 8.44 -7.26
N PRO A 112 -1.12 7.85 -7.03
CA PRO A 112 0.15 8.56 -7.13
C PRO A 112 0.60 8.81 -8.58
N ILE A 113 -0.08 8.23 -9.59
CA ILE A 113 0.20 8.43 -11.02
C ILE A 113 -1.06 8.91 -11.73
N PHE A 114 -1.12 10.21 -11.99
CA PHE A 114 -2.24 10.81 -12.71
C PHE A 114 -2.03 10.69 -14.23
N GLY A 115 -2.70 9.73 -14.87
CA GLY A 115 -2.66 9.59 -16.33
C GLY A 115 -3.02 8.19 -16.82
N ASP A 116 -2.75 7.17 -16.02
CA ASP A 116 -3.11 5.79 -16.38
C ASP A 116 -4.52 5.40 -15.93
N VAL A 117 -5.15 4.63 -16.81
CA VAL A 117 -6.56 4.30 -16.84
C VAL A 117 -6.88 3.37 -15.67
N THR A 118 -7.43 3.92 -14.58
CA THR A 118 -8.20 3.09 -13.66
C THR A 118 -9.44 2.62 -14.42
N PRO A 119 -9.76 1.32 -14.47
CA PRO A 119 -10.98 0.82 -15.09
C PRO A 119 -12.19 1.59 -14.57
N GLY A 120 -13.11 1.91 -15.49
CA GLY A 120 -14.30 2.71 -15.20
C GLY A 120 -15.06 2.21 -13.97
N THR A 121 -15.63 3.16 -13.22
CA THR A 121 -16.45 2.88 -12.05
C THR A 121 -17.49 1.79 -12.32
N PRO A 122 -17.56 0.72 -11.51
CA PRO A 122 -18.62 -0.27 -11.61
C PRO A 122 -20.01 0.38 -11.53
N SER A 123 -20.91 -0.01 -12.43
CA SER A 123 -22.22 0.60 -12.68
C SER A 123 -23.34 0.19 -11.70
N LYS A 124 -23.00 -0.25 -10.49
CA LYS A 124 -23.99 -0.68 -9.48
C LYS A 124 -23.62 -0.11 -8.10
N LYS A 125 -23.92 1.17 -7.83
CA LYS A 125 -23.39 1.84 -6.62
C LYS A 125 -24.30 1.67 -5.40
N LYS A 126 -23.88 0.80 -4.48
CA LYS A 126 -24.19 0.94 -3.03
C LYS A 126 -23.22 1.88 -2.32
N PHE A 127 -22.05 2.18 -2.91
CA PHE A 127 -21.04 3.09 -2.38
C PHE A 127 -20.68 4.19 -3.39
N SER A 128 -20.46 5.40 -2.90
CA SER A 128 -19.94 6.54 -3.64
C SER A 128 -18.42 6.41 -3.83
N PHE A 129 -18.00 6.05 -5.04
CA PHE A 129 -16.58 6.01 -5.41
C PHE A 129 -16.08 7.35 -5.93
N ARG A 130 -14.92 7.80 -5.45
CA ARG A 130 -14.22 9.01 -5.89
C ARG A 130 -12.71 8.81 -6.01
N ARG A 131 -12.16 8.98 -7.21
CA ARG A 131 -10.72 9.18 -7.40
C ARG A 131 -10.36 10.61 -6.98
N ARG A 132 -9.38 10.73 -6.09
CA ARG A 132 -8.91 12.02 -5.55
C ARG A 132 -8.06 12.72 -6.61
N SER A 133 -8.22 14.04 -6.71
CA SER A 133 -7.54 14.82 -7.75
C SER A 133 -6.06 15.01 -7.44
N LYS A 134 -5.23 15.24 -8.47
CA LYS A 134 -3.81 15.63 -8.33
C LYS A 134 -3.55 16.84 -7.41
N ARG A 135 -4.56 17.68 -7.15
CA ARG A 135 -4.45 18.81 -6.22
C ARG A 135 -4.33 18.39 -4.75
N CYS A 136 -4.84 17.21 -4.39
CA CYS A 136 -4.88 16.72 -3.02
C CYS A 136 -4.19 15.36 -2.86
N THR A 137 -3.50 14.91 -3.90
CA THR A 137 -2.79 13.63 -3.92
C THR A 137 -1.41 13.90 -4.52
N PRO A 138 -0.34 13.80 -3.73
CA PRO A 138 1.03 13.89 -4.23
C PRO A 138 1.26 12.96 -5.41
N GLN A 139 2.07 13.41 -6.36
CA GLN A 139 2.31 12.68 -7.61
C GLN A 139 3.75 12.23 -7.65
N ASN A 140 3.92 10.94 -7.90
CA ASN A 140 5.19 10.32 -8.16
C ASN A 140 5.62 10.64 -9.60
N THR A 141 6.84 11.13 -9.80
CA THR A 141 7.41 11.30 -11.15
C THR A 141 8.46 10.26 -11.51
N GLN A 142 8.93 9.48 -10.52
CA GLN A 142 9.88 8.40 -10.72
C GLN A 142 9.15 7.09 -11.01
N ILE A 143 9.68 6.30 -11.94
CA ILE A 143 9.09 4.99 -12.24
C ILE A 143 9.39 4.06 -11.05
N GLY A 144 8.34 3.43 -10.53
CA GLY A 144 8.43 2.45 -9.44
C GLY A 144 7.77 2.90 -8.13
N ASP A 145 8.03 4.12 -7.65
CA ASP A 145 7.66 4.51 -6.28
C ASP A 145 6.15 4.52 -5.94
N CYS A 146 5.24 4.24 -6.89
CA CYS A 146 3.79 4.18 -6.68
C CYS A 146 3.34 3.28 -5.52
N GLY A 147 4.06 2.17 -5.27
CA GLY A 147 3.81 1.30 -4.11
C GLY A 147 4.12 2.02 -2.79
N VAL A 148 5.27 2.69 -2.73
CA VAL A 148 5.74 3.39 -1.51
C VAL A 148 4.85 4.60 -1.22
N TYR A 149 4.48 5.36 -2.26
CA TYR A 149 3.48 6.43 -2.15
C TYR A 149 2.16 5.91 -1.61
N SER A 150 1.66 4.78 -2.12
CA SER A 150 0.40 4.18 -1.66
C SER A 150 0.45 3.81 -0.18
N LEU A 151 1.56 3.23 0.30
CA LEU A 151 1.75 2.95 1.72
C LEU A 151 1.78 4.23 2.56
N LYS A 152 2.49 5.27 2.11
CA LYS A 152 2.55 6.54 2.82
C LYS A 152 1.19 7.26 2.87
N PHE A 153 0.37 7.12 1.84
CA PHE A 153 -1.01 7.61 1.89
C PHE A 153 -1.83 6.87 2.95
N VAL A 154 -1.77 5.54 3.00
CA VAL A 154 -2.46 4.74 4.03
C VAL A 154 -2.01 5.16 5.43
N GLU A 155 -0.70 5.32 5.63
CA GLU A 155 -0.12 5.76 6.90
C GLU A 155 -0.64 7.13 7.32
N CYS A 156 -0.57 8.13 6.45
CA CYS A 156 -1.06 9.48 6.76
C CYS A 156 -2.57 9.49 7.03
N LEU A 157 -3.35 8.74 6.24
CA LEU A 157 -4.79 8.62 6.42
C LEU A 157 -5.16 7.97 7.76
N ALA A 158 -4.43 6.94 8.18
CA ALA A 158 -4.64 6.26 9.46
C ALA A 158 -4.27 7.14 10.65
N LEU A 159 -3.25 8.00 10.50
CA LEU A 159 -2.82 8.98 11.51
C LEU A 159 -3.68 10.25 11.52
N GLY A 160 -4.51 10.46 10.49
CA GLY A 160 -5.31 11.68 10.33
C GLY A 160 -4.49 12.92 9.98
N VAL A 161 -3.33 12.76 9.34
CA VAL A 161 -2.45 13.86 8.93
C VAL A 161 -2.57 14.13 7.42
N ALA A 162 -2.19 15.35 7.01
CA ALA A 162 -2.13 15.72 5.59
C ALA A 162 -0.98 15.00 4.88
N PHE A 163 -1.02 14.97 3.55
CA PHE A 163 0.06 14.42 2.72
C PHE A 163 1.20 15.41 2.45
N ASP A 164 1.28 16.47 3.25
CA ASP A 164 2.28 17.52 3.09
C ASP A 164 3.69 16.93 3.24
N GLY A 165 4.60 17.30 2.34
CA GLY A 165 5.97 16.79 2.35
C GLY A 165 6.17 15.46 1.60
N ILE A 166 5.13 14.73 1.23
CA ILE A 166 5.28 13.55 0.35
C ILE A 166 5.66 13.99 -1.07
N ASN A 167 6.85 13.59 -1.52
CA ASN A 167 7.38 13.88 -2.86
C ASN A 167 8.59 12.97 -3.18
N ASP A 168 9.06 12.97 -4.42
CA ASP A 168 10.15 12.08 -4.86
C ASP A 168 11.47 12.22 -4.08
N LYS A 169 11.71 13.37 -3.43
CA LYS A 169 12.94 13.56 -2.63
C LYS A 169 12.95 12.73 -1.35
N ILE A 170 11.79 12.38 -0.80
CA ILE A 170 11.71 11.58 0.43
C ILE A 170 11.86 10.08 0.16
N PHE A 171 11.67 9.65 -1.09
CA PHE A 171 11.70 8.24 -1.49
C PHE A 171 12.97 7.83 -2.24
N LYS A 172 14.01 8.67 -2.23
CA LYS A 172 15.33 8.30 -2.74
C LYS A 172 15.92 7.18 -1.88
N VAL A 173 15.56 5.94 -2.20
CA VAL A 173 16.37 4.78 -1.86
C VAL A 173 17.68 5.01 -2.61
N TYR A 174 18.77 5.17 -1.86
CA TYR A 174 20.11 5.36 -2.41
C TYR A 174 20.34 4.33 -3.52
N GLY A 175 20.46 4.80 -4.76
CA GLY A 175 20.91 4.02 -5.91
C GLY A 175 22.43 3.84 -5.88
#